data_AF-A0A7Y4STW4-F1
#
_entry.id   AF-A0A7Y4STW4-F1
#
_cell.length_a   1.000
_cell.length_b   1.000
_cell.length_c   1.000
_cell.angle_alpha   90.00
_cell.angle_beta   90.00
_cell.angle_gamma   90.00
#
_symmetry.space_group_name_H-M   'P 1'
#
loop_
_entity.id
_entity.type
_entity.pdbx_description
1 polymer ?
#
loop_
_entity_poly.entity_id
_entity_poly.type
_entity_poly.pdbx_seq_one_letter_code
_entity_poly.pdbx_strand_id
1 'polypeptide(L)'
;MGRTSERRAHPSEAEPDDELRRGREDFLQALRVEAGSARNTLLAYRGDLARFLDFARARGLRRWRALELELVVEYLERLRRGGAAEASVARALSALRMCLRHLVREG
;
A
#
# COMPACT_ATOMS: atom_id res chain seq x y z
N MET A 1 -39.95 -20.65 -24.40
CA MET A 1 -39.50 -19.25 -24.28
C MET A 1 -38.95 -19.10 -22.87
N GLY A 2 -37.66 -19.12 -22.59
CA GLY A 2 -36.68 -18.08 -22.92
C GLY A 2 -35.79 -17.89 -21.69
N ARG A 3 -34.78 -18.77 -21.57
CA ARG A 3 -33.47 -18.67 -20.90
C ARG A 3 -33.32 -17.70 -19.71
N THR A 4 -32.95 -18.28 -18.58
CA THR A 4 -31.82 -17.85 -17.73
C THR A 4 -31.66 -16.34 -17.55
N SER A 5 -32.32 -15.79 -16.54
CA SER A 5 -31.80 -14.58 -15.88
C SER A 5 -30.59 -14.98 -15.05
N GLU A 6 -29.48 -15.26 -15.73
CA GLU A 6 -28.16 -15.16 -15.15
C GLU A 6 -28.07 -13.77 -14.53
N ARG A 7 -28.11 -13.68 -13.20
CA ARG A 7 -27.51 -12.54 -12.51
C ARG A 7 -26.05 -12.57 -12.93
N ARG A 8 -25.72 -11.87 -14.01
CA ARG A 8 -24.37 -11.40 -14.26
C ARG A 8 -24.02 -10.58 -13.02
N ALA A 9 -23.26 -11.19 -12.12
CA ALA A 9 -22.40 -10.45 -11.22
C ALA A 9 -21.64 -9.46 -12.11
N HIS A 10 -21.96 -8.18 -11.97
CA HIS A 10 -21.30 -7.13 -12.71
C HIS A 10 -19.84 -7.12 -12.28
N PRO A 11 -18.86 -7.32 -13.17
CA PRO A 11 -17.44 -7.26 -12.82
C PRO A 11 -16.96 -5.79 -12.84
N SER A 12 -17.56 -4.92 -12.02
CA SER A 12 -17.27 -3.47 -12.03
C SER A 12 -17.33 -2.81 -10.65
N GLU A 13 -16.86 -3.46 -9.59
CA GLU A 13 -16.68 -2.84 -8.27
C GLU A 13 -15.44 -3.45 -7.59
N ALA A 14 -14.26 -3.25 -8.17
CA ALA A 14 -13.07 -3.29 -7.32
C ALA A 14 -13.15 -2.02 -6.47
N GLU A 15 -13.65 -2.16 -5.23
CA GLU A 15 -13.62 -1.10 -4.22
C GLU A 15 -12.27 -0.37 -4.28
N PRO A 16 -12.19 0.96 -4.17
CA PRO A 16 -10.90 1.66 -4.22
C PRO A 16 -9.90 1.20 -3.13
N ASP A 17 -10.38 0.58 -2.05
CA ASP A 17 -9.60 -0.15 -1.04
C ASP A 17 -8.70 -1.25 -1.61
N ASP A 18 -9.13 -1.78 -2.74
CA ASP A 18 -8.68 -3.03 -3.28
C ASP A 18 -7.43 -2.79 -4.14
N GLU A 19 -7.28 -1.63 -4.80
CA GLU A 19 -6.07 -1.25 -5.56
C GLU A 19 -4.88 -0.99 -4.63
N LEU A 20 -5.07 -0.15 -3.60
CA LEU A 20 -4.01 0.20 -2.67
C LEU A 20 -3.47 -1.05 -1.96
N ARG A 21 -4.38 -1.91 -1.52
CA ARG A 21 -4.05 -3.19 -0.89
C ARG A 21 -3.35 -4.12 -1.86
N ARG A 22 -3.85 -4.30 -3.08
CA ARG A 22 -3.21 -5.15 -4.11
C ARG A 22 -1.77 -4.70 -4.38
N GLY A 23 -1.56 -3.42 -4.68
CA GLY A 23 -0.22 -2.91 -4.96
C GLY A 23 0.77 -3.10 -3.79
N ARG A 24 0.29 -3.02 -2.55
CA ARG A 24 1.10 -3.38 -1.37
C ARG A 24 1.46 -4.87 -1.36
N GLU A 25 0.49 -5.75 -1.58
CA GLU A 25 0.72 -7.20 -1.56
C GLU A 25 1.65 -7.64 -2.70
N ASP A 26 1.48 -7.07 -3.89
CA ASP A 26 2.31 -7.36 -5.07
C ASP A 26 3.77 -6.99 -4.77
N PHE A 27 4.01 -5.81 -4.21
CA PHE A 27 5.35 -5.41 -3.75
C PHE A 27 5.94 -6.38 -2.71
N LEU A 28 5.16 -6.76 -1.70
CA LEU A 28 5.65 -7.67 -0.64
C LEU A 28 5.97 -9.06 -1.18
N GLN A 29 5.20 -9.52 -2.17
CA GLN A 29 5.44 -10.79 -2.85
C GLN A 29 6.69 -10.72 -3.72
N ALA A 30 6.86 -9.65 -4.51
CA ALA A 30 8.07 -9.42 -5.29
C ALA A 30 9.32 -9.35 -4.39
N LEU A 31 9.23 -8.60 -3.27
CA LEU A 31 10.33 -8.49 -2.31
C LEU A 31 10.70 -9.84 -1.65
N ARG A 32 9.70 -10.73 -1.48
CA ARG A 32 9.92 -12.09 -0.99
C ARG A 32 10.65 -12.96 -2.01
N VAL A 33 10.22 -12.91 -3.28
CA VAL A 33 10.74 -13.78 -4.35
C VAL A 33 12.12 -13.30 -4.84
N GLU A 34 12.27 -12.01 -5.12
CA GLU A 34 13.44 -11.47 -5.80
C GLU A 34 14.60 -11.16 -4.85
N ALA A 35 14.31 -10.67 -3.66
CA ALA A 35 15.34 -10.18 -2.73
C ALA A 35 15.63 -11.15 -1.57
N GLY A 36 14.93 -12.28 -1.48
CA GLY A 36 15.07 -13.24 -0.39
C GLY A 36 14.87 -12.62 1.00
N SER A 37 14.06 -11.56 1.10
CA SER A 37 13.96 -10.77 2.33
C SER A 37 13.50 -11.61 3.52
N ALA A 38 14.15 -11.41 4.66
CA ALA A 38 13.80 -12.11 5.90
C ALA A 38 12.33 -11.87 6.27
N ARG A 39 11.69 -12.89 6.85
CA ARG A 39 10.27 -12.84 7.28
C ARG A 39 9.96 -11.62 8.16
N ASN A 40 10.89 -11.26 9.04
CA ASN A 40 10.73 -10.11 9.94
C ASN A 40 10.70 -8.77 9.19
N THR A 41 11.52 -8.62 8.14
CA THR A 41 11.51 -7.43 7.28
C THR A 41 10.19 -7.31 6.52
N LEU A 42 9.69 -8.42 5.96
CA LEU A 42 8.39 -8.45 5.27
C LEU A 42 7.24 -8.06 6.20
N LEU A 43 7.21 -8.60 7.43
CA LEU A 43 6.19 -8.26 8.42
C LEU A 43 6.28 -6.78 8.84
N ALA A 44 7.50 -6.28 9.05
CA ALA A 44 7.73 -4.87 9.39
C ALA A 44 7.24 -3.94 8.28
N TYR A 45 7.59 -4.21 7.02
CA TYR A 45 7.17 -3.44 5.85
C TYR A 45 5.66 -3.52 5.64
N ARG A 46 5.06 -4.70 5.78
CA ARG A 46 3.60 -4.87 5.72
C ARG A 46 2.91 -3.97 6.73
N GLY A 47 3.39 -3.95 7.97
CA GLY A 47 2.83 -3.11 9.04
C GLY A 47 3.00 -1.62 8.77
N ASP A 48 4.16 -1.19 8.28
CA ASP A 48 4.39 0.22 7.93
C ASP A 48 3.48 0.69 6.78
N LEU A 49 3.43 -0.08 5.70
CA LEU A 49 2.62 0.24 4.54
C LEU A 49 1.13 0.23 4.88
N ALA A 50 0.66 -0.71 5.70
CA ALA A 50 -0.73 -0.71 6.18
C ALA A 50 -1.06 0.58 6.94
N ARG A 51 -0.25 0.97 7.93
CA ARG A 51 -0.46 2.20 8.70
C ARG A 51 -0.44 3.46 7.83
N PHE A 52 0.45 3.51 6.86
CA PHE A 52 0.49 4.62 5.91
C PHE A 52 -0.80 4.66 5.06
N LEU A 53 -1.21 3.52 4.51
CA LEU A 53 -2.41 3.45 3.68
C LEU A 53 -3.67 3.83 4.48
N ASP A 54 -3.79 3.42 5.73
CA ASP A 54 -4.91 3.82 6.59
C ASP A 54 -4.93 5.36 6.79
N PHE A 55 -3.75 5.95 7.06
CA PHE A 55 -3.61 7.40 7.18
C PHE A 55 -3.95 8.14 5.87
N ALA A 56 -3.48 7.63 4.74
CA ALA A 56 -3.64 8.22 3.42
C ALA A 56 -5.11 8.11 2.94
N ARG A 57 -5.76 6.99 3.22
CA ARG A 57 -7.17 6.75 2.89
C ARG A 57 -8.11 7.69 3.63
N ALA A 58 -7.80 8.00 4.88
CA ALA A 58 -8.53 8.99 5.67
C ALA A 58 -8.42 10.41 5.08
N ARG A 59 -7.43 10.66 4.21
CA ARG A 59 -7.23 11.90 3.45
C ARG A 59 -7.69 11.82 2.00
N GLY A 60 -8.44 10.78 1.66
CA GLY A 60 -9.04 10.64 0.33
C GLY A 60 -8.16 9.93 -0.70
N LEU A 61 -7.01 9.37 -0.32
CA LEU A 61 -6.25 8.52 -1.24
C LEU A 61 -7.07 7.27 -1.59
N ARG A 62 -7.17 6.99 -2.90
CA ARG A 62 -7.91 5.83 -3.46
C ARG A 62 -7.08 4.96 -4.39
N ARG A 63 -5.98 5.49 -4.93
CA ARG A 63 -5.10 4.83 -5.90
C ARG A 63 -3.67 5.30 -5.74
N TRP A 64 -2.70 4.43 -6.04
CA TRP A 64 -1.28 4.77 -5.84
C TRP A 64 -0.82 5.93 -6.73
N ARG A 65 -1.38 6.02 -7.95
CA ARG A 65 -1.08 7.08 -8.92
C ARG A 65 -1.55 8.48 -8.47
N ALA A 66 -2.45 8.56 -7.50
CA ALA A 66 -2.91 9.83 -6.92
C ALA A 66 -2.14 10.21 -5.65
N LEU A 67 -1.09 9.46 -5.30
CA LEU A 67 -0.27 9.79 -4.13
C LEU A 67 0.61 11.00 -4.44
N GLU A 68 0.47 12.02 -3.59
CA GLU A 68 1.29 13.23 -3.62
C GLU A 68 2.33 13.21 -2.49
N LEU A 69 3.43 13.96 -2.66
CA LEU A 69 4.55 13.99 -1.73
C LEU A 69 4.13 14.55 -0.37
N GLU A 70 3.24 15.53 -0.38
CA GLU A 70 2.66 16.22 0.77
C GLU A 70 2.06 15.21 1.75
N LEU A 71 1.37 14.19 1.24
CA LEU A 71 0.76 13.14 2.06
C LEU A 71 1.81 12.26 2.76
N VAL A 72 2.94 12.02 2.08
CA VAL A 72 4.08 11.29 2.67
C VAL A 72 4.74 12.12 3.76
N VAL A 73 4.98 13.41 3.51
CA VAL A 73 5.60 14.32 4.49
C VAL A 73 4.72 14.43 5.73
N GLU A 74 3.42 14.65 5.56
CA GLU A 74 2.47 14.75 6.68
C GLU A 74 2.43 13.45 7.50
N TYR A 75 2.53 12.29 6.85
CA TYR A 75 2.62 11.00 7.55
C TYR A 75 3.89 10.87 8.41
N LEU A 76 5.05 11.25 7.86
CA LEU A 76 6.32 11.18 8.60
C LEU A 76 6.31 12.14 9.80
N GLU A 77 5.75 13.34 9.63
CA GLU A 77 5.55 14.29 10.73
C GLU A 77 4.60 13.75 11.79
N ARG A 78 3.51 13.07 11.39
CA ARG A 78 2.61 12.39 12.33
C ARG A 78 3.35 11.32 13.14
N LEU A 79 4.19 10.50 12.50
CA LEU A 79 4.96 9.49 13.22
C LEU A 79 5.90 10.11 14.25
N ARG A 80 6.62 11.17 13.87
CA ARG A 80 7.54 11.90 14.77
C ARG A 80 6.78 12.53 15.94
N ARG A 81 5.68 13.23 15.67
CA ARG A 81 4.82 13.82 16.71
C ARG A 81 4.18 12.78 17.63
N GLY A 82 3.93 11.57 17.11
CA GLY A 82 3.45 10.42 17.88
C GLY A 82 4.52 9.70 18.70
N GLY A 83 5.76 10.20 18.74
CA GLY A 83 6.86 9.60 19.51
C GLY A 83 7.45 8.33 18.91
N ALA A 84 7.26 8.08 17.61
CA ALA A 84 7.92 6.97 16.95
C ALA A 84 9.43 7.15 16.97
N ALA A 85 10.18 6.10 17.33
CA ALA A 85 11.63 6.11 17.26
C ALA A 85 12.12 6.40 15.82
N GLU A 86 13.24 7.11 15.68
CA GLU A 86 13.83 7.47 14.37
C GLU A 86 14.02 6.25 13.46
N ALA A 87 14.45 5.12 14.02
CA ALA A 87 14.57 3.86 13.28
C ALA A 87 13.24 3.37 12.68
N SER A 88 12.12 3.60 13.37
CA SER A 88 10.78 3.27 12.85
C SER A 88 10.34 4.22 11.75
N VAL A 89 10.62 5.52 11.88
CA VAL A 89 10.34 6.53 10.83
C VAL A 89 11.15 6.20 9.57
N ALA A 90 12.45 5.92 9.71
CA ALA A 90 13.35 5.56 8.62
C ALA A 90 12.92 4.25 7.92
N ARG A 91 12.47 3.26 8.69
CA ARG A 91 11.97 1.98 8.17
C ARG A 91 10.66 2.16 7.39
N ALA A 92 9.72 2.96 7.91
CA ALA A 92 8.48 3.28 7.20
C ALA A 92 8.74 4.02 5.87
N LEU A 93 9.66 4.99 5.88
CA LEU A 93 10.08 5.69 4.65
C LEU A 93 10.75 4.75 3.64
N SER A 94 11.60 3.83 4.12
CA SER A 94 12.23 2.82 3.27
C SER A 94 11.20 1.91 2.62
N ALA A 95 10.24 1.40 3.40
CA ALA A 95 9.15 0.57 2.90
C ALA A 95 8.33 1.30 1.83
N LEU A 96 7.97 2.57 2.06
CA LEU A 96 7.24 3.40 1.09
C LEU A 96 8.02 3.60 -0.21
N ARG A 97 9.28 4.01 -0.11
CA ARG A 97 10.13 4.23 -1.30
C ARG A 97 10.26 2.97 -2.15
N MET A 98 10.48 1.83 -1.50
CA MET A 98 10.62 0.56 -2.21
C MET A 98 9.31 0.12 -2.87
N CYS A 99 8.19 0.27 -2.17
CA CYS A 99 6.86 -0.03 -2.73
C CYS A 99 6.55 0.86 -3.95
N LEU A 100 6.76 2.17 -3.84
CA LEU A 100 6.53 3.10 -4.96
C LEU A 100 7.45 2.78 -6.15
N ARG A 101 8.72 2.47 -5.91
CA ARG A 101 9.64 2.05 -6.97
C ARG A 101 9.17 0.78 -7.66
N HIS A 102 8.65 -0.20 -6.92
CA HIS A 102 8.10 -1.42 -7.50
C HIS A 102 6.86 -1.11 -8.36
N LEU A 103 5.92 -0.31 -7.86
CA LEU A 103 4.71 0.05 -8.59
C LEU A 103 4.96 0.86 -9.86
N VAL A 104 6.03 1.67 -9.89
CA VAL A 104 6.46 2.40 -11.10
C VAL A 104 7.13 1.46 -12.12
N ARG A 105 7.70 0.33 -11.68
CA ARG A 105 8.35 -0.64 -12.57
C ARG A 105 7.37 -1.65 -13.17
N GLU A 106 6.37 -2.07 -12.39
CA GLU A 106 5.39 -3.10 -12.79
C GLU A 106 4.08 -2.51 -13.37
N GLY A 107 3.93 -1.18 -13.39
CA GLY A 107 2.69 -0.48 -13.79
C GLY A 107 2.86 0.55 -14.91
#